data_AF-A0A2D9RU96-F1
#
_entry.id   AF-A0A2D9RU96-F1
#
_cell.length_a   1.000
_cell.length_b   1.000
_cell.length_c   1.000
_cell.angle_alpha   90.00
_cell.angle_beta   90.00
_cell.angle_gamma   90.00
#
_symmetry.space_group_name_H-M   'P 1'
#
loop_
_entity.id
_entity.type
_entity.pdbx_description
1 polymer ?
#
loop_
_entity_poly.entity_id
_entity_poly.type
_entity_poly.pdbx_seq_one_letter_code
_entity_poly.pdbx_strand_id
1 'polypeptide(L)' 'MKNNKFITLFFILFSYFGYSQCAMCRAVLESSENDSMAEGINNGIMYLAFLPYLVVFFMIFFVYKKFKK' A
#
# COMPACT_ATOMS: atom_id res chain seq x y z
N MET A 1 -28.22 -6.64 19.38
CA MET A 1 -26.88 -7.28 19.31
C MET A 1 -26.76 -8.41 18.29
N LYS A 2 -27.64 -8.53 17.28
CA LYS A 2 -27.60 -9.63 16.28
C LYS A 2 -26.87 -9.24 14.98
N ASN A 3 -26.67 -7.94 14.73
CA ASN A 3 -26.17 -7.41 13.46
C ASN A 3 -24.65 -7.14 13.44
N ASN A 4 -23.98 -7.06 14.61
CA ASN A 4 -22.54 -6.80 14.65
C ASN A 4 -21.71 -8.00 14.21
N LYS A 5 -22.20 -9.23 14.42
CA LYS A 5 -21.49 -10.45 14.01
C LYS A 5 -21.33 -10.55 12.49
N PHE A 6 -22.34 -10.11 11.74
CA PHE A 6 -22.29 -10.07 10.27
C PHE A 6 -21.27 -9.05 9.78
N ILE A 7 -21.22 -7.88 10.41
CA ILE A 7 -20.25 -6.83 10.09
C ILE A 7 -18.82 -7.31 10.38
N THR A 8 -18.59 -7.91 11.55
CA THR A 8 -17.27 -8.47 11.90
C THR A 8 -16.84 -9.58 10.94
N LEU A 9 -17.76 -10.48 10.55
CA LEU A 9 -17.48 -11.53 9.57
C LEU A 9 -17.14 -10.96 8.18
N PHE A 10 -17.86 -9.93 7.74
CA PHE A 10 -17.59 -9.23 6.49
C PHE A 10 -16.18 -8.61 6.48
N PHE A 11 -15.77 -7.96 7.57
CA PHE A 11 -14.42 -7.38 7.67
C PHE A 11 -13.31 -8.44 7.69
N ILE A 12 -13.54 -9.59 8.32
CA ILE A 12 -12.58 -10.72 8.33
C ILE A 12 -12.43 -11.30 6.91
N LEU A 13 -13.54 -11.51 6.20
CA LEU A 13 -13.52 -11.99 4.82
C LEU A 13 -12.88 -10.98 3.87
N PHE A 14 -13.17 -9.68 4.04
CA PHE A 14 -12.57 -8.63 3.24
C PHE A 14 -11.06 -8.53 3.46
N SER A 15 -10.58 -8.73 4.70
CA SER A 15 -9.14 -8.79 5.00
C SER A 15 -8.45 -9.97 4.33
N TYR A 16 -9.16 -11.09 4.07
CA TYR A 16 -8.64 -12.21 3.29
C TYR A 16 -8.47 -11.87 1.81
N PHE A 17 -9.31 -11.01 1.24
CA PHE A 17 -9.11 -10.48 -0.11
C PHE A 17 -8.07 -9.36 -0.16
N GLY A 18 -7.73 -8.78 1.00
CA GLY A 18 -6.75 -7.72 1.16
C GLY A 18 -5.33 -8.20 1.49
N TYR A 19 -5.05 -9.52 1.49
CA TYR A 19 -3.66 -9.99 1.56
C TYR A 19 -2.91 -9.42 0.36
N SER A 20 -1.97 -8.55 0.66
CA SER A 20 -1.16 -7.86 -0.33
C SER A 20 -0.51 -8.89 -1.25
N GLN A 21 -0.83 -8.80 -2.54
CA GLN A 21 -0.25 -9.57 -3.65
C GLN A 21 1.27 -9.35 -3.79
N CYS A 22 1.94 -8.78 -2.80
CA CYS A 22 3.36 -8.45 -2.83
C CYS A 22 4.26 -9.68 -3.00
N ALA A 23 3.88 -10.85 -2.48
CA ALA A 23 4.64 -12.09 -2.69
C ALA A 23 4.27 -12.81 -4.01
N MET A 24 3.05 -12.61 -4.51
CA MET A 24 2.57 -13.26 -5.74
C MET A 24 3.04 -12.51 -7.00
N CYS A 25 3.00 -11.16 -6.97
CA CYS A 25 3.56 -10.33 -8.04
C CYS A 25 5.06 -10.54 -8.21
N ARG A 26 5.81 -10.77 -7.11
CA ARG A 26 7.25 -10.98 -7.17
C ARG A 26 7.62 -12.31 -7.85
N ALA A 27 6.90 -13.38 -7.55
CA ALA A 27 7.13 -14.70 -8.16
C ALA A 27 6.79 -14.73 -9.66
N VAL A 28 5.76 -13.99 -10.10
CA VAL A 28 5.43 -13.83 -11.52
C VAL A 28 6.47 -12.98 -12.26
N LEU A 29 7.02 -11.94 -11.61
CA LEU A 29 8.07 -11.11 -12.19
C LEU A 29 9.41 -11.85 -12.30
N GLU A 30 9.79 -12.60 -11.27
CA GLU A 30 11.02 -13.40 -11.28
C GLU A 30 10.95 -14.57 -12.29
N SER A 31 9.74 -15.00 -12.68
CA SER A 31 9.53 -16.03 -13.71
C SER A 31 9.20 -15.49 -15.11
N SER A 32 9.07 -14.17 -15.27
CA SER A 32 8.81 -13.57 -16.58
C SER A 32 10.11 -13.28 -17.34
N GLU A 33 10.25 -13.80 -18.55
CA GLU A 33 11.37 -13.53 -19.47
C GLU A 33 11.37 -12.09 -20.05
N ASN A 34 10.45 -11.23 -19.61
CA ASN A 34 10.22 -9.89 -20.16
C ASN A 34 10.73 -8.79 -19.21
N ASP A 35 11.98 -8.39 -19.39
CA ASP A 35 12.64 -7.32 -18.61
C ASP A 35 11.85 -5.99 -18.59
N SER A 36 11.12 -5.69 -19.66
CA SER A 36 10.27 -4.49 -19.77
C SER A 36 9.10 -4.47 -18.78
N MET A 37 8.57 -5.64 -18.40
CA MET A 37 7.55 -5.73 -17.34
C MET A 37 8.15 -5.52 -15.96
N ALA A 38 9.37 -5.98 -15.73
CA ALA A 38 10.08 -5.77 -14.47
C ALA A 38 10.40 -4.29 -14.23
N GLU A 39 10.85 -3.56 -15.27
CA GLU A 39 11.06 -2.10 -15.18
C GLU A 39 9.76 -1.34 -14.89
N GLY A 40 8.66 -1.71 -15.54
CA GLY A 40 7.34 -1.10 -15.32
C GLY A 40 6.87 -1.19 -13.87
N ILE A 41 7.08 -2.34 -13.22
CA ILE A 41 6.72 -2.52 -11.80
C ILE A 41 7.68 -1.80 -10.86
N ASN A 42 8.98 -1.77 -11.13
CA ASN A 42 9.93 -1.01 -10.31
C ASN A 42 9.56 0.50 -10.29
N ASN A 43 9.20 1.04 -11.44
CA ASN A 43 8.70 2.42 -11.56
C ASN A 43 7.37 2.60 -10.79
N GLY A 44 6.47 1.60 -10.84
CA GLY A 44 5.23 1.60 -10.07
C GLY A 44 5.46 1.61 -8.54
N ILE A 45 6.41 0.81 -8.04
CA ILE A 45 6.78 0.77 -6.62
C ILE A 45 7.30 2.15 -6.17
N MET A 46 8.18 2.76 -6.96
CA MET A 46 8.70 4.09 -6.67
C MET A 46 7.58 5.14 -6.64
N TYR A 47 6.63 5.07 -7.57
CA TYR A 47 5.49 5.98 -7.63
C TYR A 47 4.52 5.82 -6.44
N LEU A 48 4.27 4.58 -6.01
CA LEU A 48 3.45 4.29 -4.83
C LEU A 48 4.15 4.68 -3.52
N ALA A 49 5.48 4.52 -3.45
CA ALA A 49 6.29 4.92 -2.30
C ALA A 49 6.46 6.44 -2.18
N PHE A 50 6.35 7.19 -3.28
CA PHE A 50 6.40 8.65 -3.25
C PHE A 50 5.29 9.26 -2.39
N LEU A 51 4.07 8.73 -2.48
CA LEU A 51 2.90 9.25 -1.77
C LEU A 51 3.05 9.23 -0.23
N PRO A 52 3.45 8.13 0.43
CA PRO A 52 3.66 8.12 1.88
C PRO A 52 4.76 9.08 2.32
N TYR A 53 5.85 9.24 1.55
CA TYR A 53 6.88 10.23 1.88
C TYR A 53 6.36 11.67 1.80
N LEU A 54 5.52 11.96 0.80
CA LEU A 54 4.90 13.27 0.64
C LEU A 54 3.94 13.59 1.81
N VAL A 55 3.14 12.61 2.26
CA VAL A 55 2.27 12.77 3.43
C VAL A 55 3.10 13.05 4.70
N VAL A 56 4.18 12.31 4.93
CA VAL A 56 5.08 12.53 6.07
C VAL A 56 5.72 13.92 6.02
N PHE A 57 6.18 14.35 4.85
CA PHE A 57 6.74 15.69 4.65
C PHE A 57 5.74 16.78 5.04
N PHE A 58 4.50 16.72 4.55
CA PHE A 58 3.47 17.69 4.91
C PHE A 58 3.16 17.66 6.41
N MET A 59 3.05 16.47 7.00
CA MET A 59 2.81 16.32 8.42
C MET A 59 3.90 17.02 9.25
N ILE A 60 5.17 16.77 8.94
CA ILE A 60 6.31 17.41 9.62
C ILE A 60 6.29 18.93 9.38
N PHE A 61 6.02 19.39 8.16
CA PHE A 61 5.94 20.81 7.83
C PHE A 61 4.87 21.54 8.65
N PHE A 62 3.66 20.99 8.77
CA PHE A 62 2.59 21.58 9.56
C PHE A 62 2.88 21.56 11.05
N VAL A 63 3.45 20.46 11.56
CA VAL A 63 3.90 20.37 12.95
C VAL A 63 4.97 21.44 13.22
N TYR A 64 6.00 21.52 12.38
CA TYR A 64 7.06 22.51 12.51
C TYR A 64 6.50 23.93 12.49
N LYS A 65 5.60 24.27 11.55
CA LYS A 65 4.96 25.59 11.49
C LYS A 65 4.10 25.89 12.72
N LYS A 66 3.48 24.88 13.33
CA LYS A 66 2.66 25.03 14.54
C LYS A 66 3.51 25.27 15.80
N PHE A 67 4.67 24.63 15.90
CA PHE A 67 5.54 24.70 17.08
C PHE A 67 6.67 25.72 16.96
N LYS A 68 7.05 26.09 15.74
CA LYS A 68 7.86 27.27 15.47
C LYS A 68 6.94 28.48 15.55
N LYS A 69 6.95 29.09 16.74
CA LYS A 69 6.29 30.36 17.06
C LYS A 69 6.40 31.38 15.94
#